data_AF-A0A2W1F7J6-F1
#
_entry.id   AF-A0A2W1F7J6-F1
#
_cell.length_a   1.000
_cell.length_b   1.000
_cell.length_c   1.000
_cell.angle_alpha   90.00
_cell.angle_beta   90.00
_cell.angle_gamma   90.00
#
_symmetry.space_group_name_H-M   'P 1'
#
loop_
_entity.id
_entity.type
_entity.pdbx_description
1 polymer ?
#
loop_
_entity_poly.entity_id
_entity_poly.type
_entity_poly.pdbx_seq_one_letter_code
_entity_poly.pdbx_strand_id
1 'polypeptide(L)'
;MLAMTLQTSKPDVNCDAAEDTSDESDMDDEQMMALDPHLSKIFKERSKTTSKKKEREDAKQNVVQFKSRVLDLLAVYLEKQYSNPLTLHVLLPVLRRTRANANKQTADKASKILKTFLDTRTKRKAPLPKPERIEEVWDLLKGIHEEAKLGNGAKVHADACASASLHVVKVLIGLDKGNYAGVVDVYAETQKEWFADKKSRLQPVLFTQFQNWSLNARQQGK
;
A
#
# COMPACT_ATOMS: atom_id res chain seq x y z
N MET A 1 -18.69 -16.86 -32.72
CA MET A 1 -20.03 -17.02 -32.13
C MET A 1 -21.02 -15.94 -32.56
N LEU A 2 -20.65 -14.66 -32.78
CA LEU A 2 -21.60 -13.64 -33.27
C LEU A 2 -22.11 -13.85 -34.71
N ALA A 3 -21.24 -14.30 -35.63
CA ALA A 3 -21.61 -14.48 -37.04
C ALA A 3 -22.58 -15.65 -37.28
N MET A 4 -22.58 -16.65 -36.39
CA MET A 4 -23.42 -17.83 -36.51
C MET A 4 -24.85 -17.57 -36.02
N THR A 5 -25.05 -16.53 -35.21
CA THR A 5 -26.36 -16.13 -34.68
C THR A 5 -27.14 -15.21 -35.61
N LEU A 6 -26.49 -14.63 -36.63
CA LEU A 6 -27.10 -13.61 -37.49
C LEU A 6 -27.36 -14.08 -38.92
N GLN A 7 -26.98 -15.30 -39.31
CA GLN A 7 -27.14 -15.82 -40.68
C GLN A 7 -26.70 -14.85 -41.81
N THR A 8 -25.81 -13.89 -41.53
CA THR A 8 -25.26 -13.01 -42.56
C THR A 8 -23.98 -13.61 -43.10
N SER A 9 -24.04 -14.07 -44.35
CA SER A 9 -22.89 -14.44 -45.16
C SER A 9 -21.93 -13.25 -45.22
N LYS A 10 -20.63 -13.47 -44.96
CA LYS A 10 -19.60 -12.47 -45.27
C LYS A 10 -19.64 -12.18 -46.77
N PRO A 11 -19.82 -10.94 -47.23
CA PRO A 11 -19.59 -10.62 -48.62
C PRO A 11 -18.07 -10.53 -48.84
N ASP A 12 -17.55 -11.40 -49.72
CA ASP A 12 -16.24 -11.22 -50.34
C ASP A 12 -16.31 -9.96 -51.20
N VAL A 13 -15.46 -8.98 -50.90
CA VAL A 13 -15.38 -7.74 -51.66
C VAL A 13 -14.29 -7.92 -52.72
N ASN A 14 -14.69 -8.25 -53.95
CA ASN A 14 -13.88 -7.89 -55.12
C ASN A 14 -14.70 -7.82 -56.42
N CYS A 15 -14.34 -6.80 -57.23
CA CYS A 15 -14.64 -6.56 -58.64
C CYS A 15 -15.85 -5.65 -59.00
N ASP A 16 -15.47 -4.53 -59.62
CA ASP A 16 -16.25 -3.57 -60.40
C ASP A 16 -17.26 -4.20 -61.37
N ALA A 17 -18.48 -3.64 -61.42
CA ALA A 17 -19.19 -3.23 -62.64
C ALA A 17 -20.50 -2.52 -62.28
N ALA A 18 -20.88 -1.58 -63.13
CA ALA A 18 -21.89 -0.55 -62.93
C ALA A 18 -23.35 -1.00 -63.12
N GLU A 19 -24.23 -0.07 -62.74
CA GLU A 19 -25.59 0.18 -63.23
C GLU A 19 -26.77 -0.63 -62.64
N ASP A 20 -27.45 0.07 -61.72
CA ASP A 20 -28.88 0.43 -61.78
C ASP A 20 -29.91 -0.71 -61.82
N THR A 21 -30.37 -1.11 -60.64
CA THR A 21 -31.78 -1.41 -60.40
C THR A 21 -32.16 -0.96 -59.00
N SER A 22 -32.94 0.11 -58.93
CA SER A 22 -33.85 0.45 -57.84
C SER A 22 -34.63 -0.78 -57.40
N ASP A 23 -34.18 -1.43 -56.33
CA ASP A 23 -35.00 -2.35 -55.55
C ASP A 23 -34.79 -1.96 -54.07
N GLU A 24 -35.55 -0.95 -53.66
CA GLU A 24 -35.85 -0.66 -52.25
C GLU A 24 -36.49 -1.93 -51.69
N SER A 25 -35.64 -2.87 -51.27
CA SER A 25 -36.07 -4.08 -50.56
C SER A 25 -36.54 -3.64 -49.18
N ASP A 26 -37.82 -3.28 -49.16
CA ASP A 26 -38.80 -3.35 -48.08
C ASP A 26 -38.27 -4.19 -46.89
N MET A 27 -37.48 -3.54 -46.02
CA MET A 27 -37.25 -4.09 -44.70
C MET A 27 -38.56 -3.89 -43.96
N ASP A 28 -39.43 -4.89 -44.06
CA ASP A 28 -40.68 -5.03 -43.33
C ASP A 28 -40.49 -4.47 -41.90
N ASP A 29 -41.18 -3.37 -41.56
CA ASP A 29 -41.06 -2.68 -40.26
C ASP A 29 -41.26 -3.64 -39.08
N GLU A 30 -41.97 -4.74 -39.32
CA GLU A 30 -42.21 -5.83 -38.38
C GLU A 30 -40.94 -6.66 -38.08
N GLN A 31 -40.04 -6.82 -39.06
CA GLN A 31 -38.70 -7.41 -38.86
C GLN A 31 -37.73 -6.46 -38.16
N MET A 32 -37.87 -5.14 -38.33
CA MET A 32 -37.08 -4.14 -37.58
C MET A 32 -37.49 -4.13 -36.10
N MET A 33 -38.77 -4.32 -35.78
CA MET A 33 -39.28 -4.46 -34.41
C MET A 33 -38.94 -5.81 -33.77
N ALA A 34 -38.81 -6.90 -34.54
CA ALA A 34 -38.43 -8.22 -34.02
C ALA A 34 -36.99 -8.28 -33.47
N LEU A 35 -36.12 -7.32 -33.84
CA LEU A 35 -34.75 -7.22 -33.33
C LEU A 35 -34.64 -6.49 -31.98
N ASP A 36 -35.63 -5.68 -31.60
CA ASP A 36 -35.62 -4.88 -30.38
C ASP A 36 -35.66 -5.71 -29.06
N PRO A 37 -36.43 -6.82 -28.96
CA PRO A 37 -36.42 -7.70 -27.79
C PRO A 37 -35.06 -8.40 -27.58
N HIS A 38 -34.35 -8.70 -28.67
CA HIS A 38 -33.04 -9.33 -28.65
C HIS A 38 -31.94 -8.35 -28.24
N LEU A 39 -31.97 -7.12 -28.77
CA LEU A 39 -31.08 -6.04 -28.34
C LEU A 39 -31.30 -5.70 -26.86
N SER A 40 -32.55 -5.60 -26.42
CA SER A 40 -32.90 -5.36 -25.01
C SER A 40 -32.40 -6.46 -24.06
N LYS A 41 -32.41 -7.74 -24.48
CA LYS A 41 -31.80 -8.84 -23.71
C LYS A 41 -30.28 -8.72 -23.64
N ILE A 42 -29.62 -8.36 -24.74
CA ILE A 42 -28.16 -8.16 -24.79
C ILE A 42 -27.74 -6.97 -23.92
N PHE A 43 -28.48 -5.86 -23.95
CA PHE A 43 -28.23 -4.70 -23.09
C PHE A 43 -28.50 -5.02 -21.61
N LYS A 44 -29.55 -5.81 -21.29
CA LYS A 44 -29.81 -6.29 -19.92
C LYS A 44 -28.75 -7.27 -19.42
N GLU A 45 -28.21 -8.13 -20.28
CA GLU A 45 -27.10 -9.02 -19.89
C GLU A 45 -25.80 -8.24 -19.68
N ARG A 46 -25.46 -7.32 -20.59
CA ARG A 46 -24.29 -6.44 -20.42
C ARG A 46 -24.42 -5.53 -19.21
N SER A 47 -25.62 -5.02 -18.90
CA SER A 47 -25.87 -4.19 -17.72
C SER A 47 -25.74 -4.97 -16.41
N LYS A 48 -26.12 -6.26 -16.39
CA LYS A 48 -25.88 -7.15 -15.24
C LYS A 48 -24.39 -7.41 -15.02
N THR A 49 -23.58 -7.53 -16.07
CA THR A 49 -22.13 -7.70 -15.94
C THR A 49 -21.42 -6.41 -15.48
N THR A 50 -21.84 -5.24 -15.96
CA THR A 50 -21.31 -3.95 -15.50
C THR A 50 -21.77 -3.59 -14.09
N SER A 51 -23.01 -3.91 -13.71
CA SER A 51 -23.52 -3.77 -12.34
C SER A 51 -22.71 -4.60 -11.34
N LYS A 52 -22.44 -5.89 -11.63
CA LYS A 52 -21.57 -6.72 -10.78
C LYS A 52 -20.13 -6.21 -10.68
N LYS A 53 -19.59 -5.62 -11.76
CA LYS A 53 -18.27 -4.99 -11.75
C LYS A 53 -18.26 -3.72 -10.88
N LYS A 54 -19.30 -2.89 -11.00
CA LYS A 54 -19.50 -1.67 -10.22
C LYS A 54 -19.69 -1.96 -8.74
N GLU A 55 -20.53 -2.92 -8.36
CA GLU A 55 -20.70 -3.35 -6.97
C GLU A 55 -19.38 -3.86 -6.35
N ARG A 56 -18.57 -4.59 -7.13
CA ARG A 56 -17.26 -5.06 -6.68
C ARG A 56 -16.26 -3.91 -6.51
N GLU A 57 -16.33 -2.87 -7.35
CA GLU A 57 -15.52 -1.66 -7.21
C GLU A 57 -15.97 -0.82 -6.01
N ASP A 58 -17.27 -0.62 -5.83
CA ASP A 58 -17.87 0.09 -4.70
C ASP A 58 -17.53 -0.61 -3.37
N ALA A 59 -17.63 -1.95 -3.31
CA ALA A 59 -17.24 -2.73 -2.15
C ALA A 59 -15.74 -2.59 -1.82
N LYS A 60 -14.87 -2.61 -2.83
CA LYS A 60 -13.42 -2.36 -2.65
C LYS A 60 -13.16 -0.95 -2.14
N GLN A 61 -13.87 0.04 -2.67
CA GLN A 61 -13.75 1.44 -2.27
C GLN A 61 -14.21 1.62 -0.82
N ASN A 62 -15.30 1.00 -0.39
CA ASN A 62 -15.77 1.02 0.99
C ASN A 62 -14.73 0.43 1.96
N VAL A 63 -14.09 -0.69 1.59
CA VAL A 63 -13.01 -1.29 2.40
C VAL A 63 -11.80 -0.36 2.49
N VAL A 64 -11.43 0.33 1.41
CA VAL A 64 -10.35 1.32 1.42
C VAL A 64 -10.69 2.51 2.31
N GLN A 65 -11.92 3.02 2.24
CA GLN A 65 -12.39 4.11 3.09
C GLN A 65 -12.39 3.71 4.57
N PHE A 66 -12.87 2.51 4.90
CA PHE A 66 -12.81 2.00 6.27
C PHE A 66 -11.36 1.94 6.78
N LYS A 67 -10.43 1.37 5.99
CA LYS A 67 -9.00 1.36 6.34
C LYS A 67 -8.43 2.76 6.53
N SER A 68 -8.82 3.71 5.68
CA SER A 68 -8.42 5.11 5.80
C SER A 68 -8.93 5.76 7.09
N ARG A 69 -10.14 5.42 7.51
CA ARG A 69 -10.77 5.93 8.74
C ARG A 69 -10.17 5.30 10.01
N VAL A 70 -9.79 4.03 9.95
CA VAL A 70 -8.98 3.38 11.00
C VAL A 70 -7.61 4.05 11.12
N LEU A 71 -6.97 4.39 10.00
CA LEU A 71 -5.71 5.14 10.03
C LEU A 71 -5.89 6.54 10.65
N ASP A 72 -7.01 7.23 10.42
CA ASP A 72 -7.31 8.51 11.09
C ASP A 72 -7.44 8.34 12.60
N LEU A 73 -8.14 7.31 13.06
CA LEU A 73 -8.26 7.02 14.48
C LEU A 73 -6.88 6.76 15.11
N LEU A 74 -6.03 5.97 14.43
CA LEU A 74 -4.66 5.72 14.86
C LEU A 74 -3.81 7.01 14.86
N ALA A 75 -4.01 7.90 13.89
CA ALA A 75 -3.32 9.18 13.84
C ALA A 75 -3.65 10.03 15.07
N VAL A 76 -4.93 10.17 15.40
CA VAL A 76 -5.38 10.91 16.59
C VAL A 76 -4.86 10.27 17.87
N TYR A 77 -4.86 8.93 17.94
CA TYR A 77 -4.30 8.20 19.07
C TYR A 77 -2.81 8.49 19.26
N LEU A 78 -2.02 8.40 18.19
CA LEU A 78 -0.58 8.68 18.20
C LEU A 78 -0.27 10.14 18.58
N GLU A 79 -1.10 11.10 18.15
CA GLU A 79 -0.96 12.52 18.51
C GLU A 79 -1.27 12.80 19.98
N LYS A 80 -2.31 12.17 20.53
CA LYS A 80 -2.76 12.42 21.92
C LYS A 80 -1.99 11.61 22.96
N GLN A 81 -1.58 10.38 22.63
CA GLN A 81 -1.03 9.39 23.56
C GLN A 81 0.43 9.06 23.24
N TYR A 82 1.23 10.06 22.89
CA TYR A 82 2.59 9.83 22.42
C TYR A 82 3.48 9.09 23.42
N SER A 83 3.33 9.30 24.73
CA SER A 83 4.12 8.61 25.77
C SER A 83 3.62 7.21 26.11
N ASN A 84 2.49 6.77 25.55
CA ASN A 84 1.91 5.48 25.87
C ASN A 84 2.71 4.34 25.19
N PRO A 85 3.12 3.28 25.91
CA PRO A 85 3.78 2.11 25.33
C PRO A 85 3.02 1.46 24.18
N LEU A 86 1.68 1.54 24.19
CA LEU A 86 0.83 1.03 23.12
C LEU A 86 1.11 1.65 21.75
N THR A 87 1.71 2.84 21.70
CA THR A 87 2.14 3.46 20.43
C THR A 87 3.18 2.62 19.69
N LEU A 88 3.97 1.80 20.41
CA LEU A 88 4.95 0.90 19.83
C LEU A 88 4.29 -0.24 19.04
N HIS A 89 3.21 -0.82 19.56
CA HIS A 89 2.46 -1.88 18.87
C HIS A 89 1.75 -1.38 17.61
N VAL A 90 1.46 -0.08 17.52
CA VAL A 90 0.82 0.53 16.34
C VAL A 90 1.81 0.69 15.17
N LEU A 91 3.11 0.79 15.43
CA LEU A 91 4.11 1.04 14.39
C LEU A 91 4.11 -0.05 13.31
N LEU A 92 4.21 -1.32 13.70
CA LEU A 92 4.34 -2.43 12.75
C LEU A 92 3.09 -2.60 11.85
N PRO A 93 1.85 -2.58 12.37
CA PRO A 93 0.65 -2.58 11.54
C PRO A 93 0.57 -1.44 10.55
N VAL A 94 1.01 -0.23 10.91
CA VAL A 94 0.98 0.94 10.01
C VAL A 94 2.09 0.85 8.96
N LEU A 95 3.29 0.37 9.31
CA LEU A 95 4.37 0.10 8.34
C LEU A 95 3.96 -0.92 7.27
N ARG A 96 3.24 -1.98 7.66
CA ARG A 96 2.69 -2.96 6.71
C ARG A 96 1.77 -2.33 5.66
N ARG A 97 1.17 -1.17 5.95
CA ARG A 97 0.30 -0.44 5.01
C ARG A 97 1.05 0.49 4.07
N THR A 98 2.35 0.72 4.28
CA THR A 98 3.17 1.56 3.39
C THR A 98 3.88 0.74 2.29
N ARG A 99 3.73 -0.59 2.27
CA ARG A 99 4.31 -1.48 1.25
C ARG A 99 3.86 -1.08 -0.16
N ALA A 100 4.70 -1.38 -1.16
CA ALA A 100 4.44 -1.08 -2.57
C ALA A 100 3.14 -1.70 -3.13
N ASN A 101 2.67 -2.81 -2.54
CA ASN A 101 1.44 -3.49 -2.93
C ASN A 101 0.16 -2.93 -2.28
N ALA A 102 0.30 -1.95 -1.38
CA ALA A 102 -0.84 -1.30 -0.76
C ALA A 102 -1.44 -0.25 -1.72
N ASN A 103 -2.71 0.11 -1.48
CA ASN A 103 -3.33 1.21 -2.21
C ASN A 103 -2.52 2.49 -1.95
N LYS A 104 -2.10 3.19 -3.01
CA LYS A 104 -1.27 4.40 -2.96
C LYS A 104 -1.79 5.42 -1.97
N GLN A 105 -3.10 5.71 -1.99
CA GLN A 105 -3.72 6.66 -1.05
C GLN A 105 -3.56 6.24 0.41
N THR A 106 -3.71 4.94 0.70
CA THR A 106 -3.56 4.40 2.05
C THR A 106 -2.09 4.37 2.49
N ALA A 107 -1.17 4.04 1.57
CA ALA A 107 0.26 4.02 1.83
C ALA A 107 0.82 5.42 2.12
N ASP A 108 0.46 6.41 1.30
CA ASP A 108 0.86 7.81 1.48
C ASP A 108 0.34 8.36 2.82
N LYS A 109 -0.92 8.06 3.14
CA LYS A 109 -1.53 8.46 4.42
C LYS A 109 -0.85 7.81 5.61
N ALA A 110 -0.62 6.49 5.57
CA ALA A 110 0.08 5.76 6.62
C ALA A 110 1.51 6.30 6.85
N SER A 111 2.24 6.57 5.77
CA SER A 111 3.58 7.17 5.86
C SER A 111 3.53 8.58 6.45
N LYS A 112 2.54 9.39 6.07
CA LYS A 112 2.37 10.74 6.60
C LYS A 112 2.05 10.72 8.09
N ILE A 113 1.20 9.82 8.55
CA ILE A 113 0.87 9.64 9.97
C ILE A 113 2.12 9.28 10.77
N LEU A 114 2.91 8.30 10.29
CA LEU A 114 4.16 7.91 10.96
C LEU A 114 5.14 9.08 11.04
N LYS A 115 5.32 9.80 9.94
CA LYS A 115 6.22 10.95 9.89
C LYS A 115 5.77 12.05 10.86
N THR A 116 4.50 12.43 10.82
CA THR A 116 3.94 13.45 11.71
C THR A 116 4.08 13.05 13.18
N PHE A 117 3.80 11.78 13.52
CA PHE A 117 3.96 11.27 14.88
C PHE A 117 5.41 11.41 15.38
N LEU A 118 6.38 10.93 14.58
CA LEU A 118 7.80 10.95 14.95
C LEU A 118 8.38 12.38 15.00
N ASP A 119 7.99 13.24 14.05
CA ASP A 119 8.40 14.64 14.00
C ASP A 119 7.82 15.44 15.18
N THR A 120 6.53 15.27 15.46
CA THR A 120 5.85 15.97 16.56
C THR A 120 6.44 15.60 17.91
N ARG A 121 6.76 14.32 18.11
CA ARG A 121 7.48 13.82 19.29
C ARG A 121 8.84 14.46 19.46
N THR A 122 9.63 14.51 18.40
CA THR A 122 10.98 15.10 18.41
C THR A 122 10.88 16.60 18.73
N LYS A 123 9.95 17.33 18.11
CA LYS A 123 9.74 18.76 18.35
C LYS A 123 9.26 19.07 19.77
N ARG A 124 8.36 18.26 20.32
CA ARG A 124 7.79 18.46 21.67
C ARG A 124 8.70 17.94 22.79
N LYS A 125 9.86 17.35 22.48
CA LYS A 125 10.73 16.64 23.44
C LYS A 125 9.93 15.73 24.37
N ALA A 126 8.94 15.05 23.78
CA ALA A 126 8.03 14.21 24.51
C ALA A 126 8.79 13.08 25.24
N PRO A 127 8.40 12.71 26.47
CA PRO A 127 8.97 11.54 27.14
C PRO A 127 8.88 10.29 26.25
N LEU A 128 9.94 9.50 26.27
CA LEU A 128 9.95 8.20 25.60
C LEU A 128 8.93 7.27 26.29
N PRO A 129 8.25 6.38 25.55
CA PRO A 129 7.40 5.39 26.17
C PRO A 129 8.25 4.51 27.09
N LYS A 130 7.70 4.15 28.24
CA LYS A 130 8.30 3.23 29.19
C LYS A 130 7.54 1.90 29.13
N PRO A 131 7.91 0.99 28.21
CA PRO A 131 7.31 -0.32 28.15
C PRO A 131 7.66 -1.14 29.40
N GLU A 132 6.70 -1.92 29.90
CA GLU A 132 6.92 -2.80 31.05
C GLU A 132 7.81 -4.00 30.70
N ARG A 133 7.80 -4.42 29.43
CA ARG A 133 8.54 -5.56 28.92
C ARG A 133 9.47 -5.12 27.81
N ILE A 134 10.78 -5.15 28.08
CA ILE A 134 11.81 -4.76 27.11
C ILE A 134 11.90 -5.74 25.93
N GLU A 135 11.57 -7.02 26.15
CA GLU A 135 11.57 -8.08 25.12
C GLU A 135 10.64 -7.74 23.96
N GLU A 136 9.44 -7.21 24.25
CA GLU A 136 8.48 -6.81 23.22
C GLU A 136 9.01 -5.66 22.34
N VAL A 137 9.91 -4.83 22.88
CA VAL A 137 10.57 -3.74 22.15
C VAL A 137 11.66 -4.29 21.23
N TRP A 138 12.38 -5.33 21.66
CA TRP A 138 13.35 -6.04 20.83
C TRP A 138 12.67 -6.79 19.69
N ASP A 139 11.57 -7.49 19.97
CA ASP A 139 10.76 -8.16 18.97
C ASP A 139 10.18 -7.18 17.96
N LEU A 140 9.77 -6.00 18.41
CA LEU A 140 9.34 -4.93 17.53
C LEU A 140 10.49 -4.44 16.63
N LEU A 141 11.70 -4.23 17.17
CA LEU A 141 12.86 -3.81 16.37
C LEU A 141 13.17 -4.84 15.28
N LYS A 142 13.27 -6.12 15.64
CA LYS A 142 13.47 -7.22 14.70
C LYS A 142 12.34 -7.29 13.67
N GLY A 143 11.10 -7.15 14.12
CA GLY A 143 9.93 -7.12 13.26
C GLY A 143 9.94 -5.99 12.23
N ILE A 144 10.44 -4.80 12.58
CA ILE A 144 10.61 -3.68 11.65
C ILE A 144 11.70 -3.99 10.61
N HIS A 145 12.78 -4.66 11.02
CA HIS A 145 13.86 -5.04 10.10
C HIS A 145 13.40 -6.11 9.10
N GLU A 146 12.64 -7.10 9.54
CA GLU A 146 11.98 -8.06 8.64
C GLU A 146 10.98 -7.37 7.72
N GLU A 147 10.18 -6.44 8.25
CA GLU A 147 9.22 -5.67 7.47
C GLU A 147 9.91 -4.84 6.36
N ALA A 148 11.06 -4.23 6.66
CA ALA A 148 11.81 -3.42 5.71
C ALA A 148 12.27 -4.23 4.48
N LYS A 149 12.53 -5.54 4.63
CA LYS A 149 12.85 -6.44 3.51
C LYS A 149 11.65 -6.65 2.57
N LEU A 150 10.43 -6.56 3.08
CA LEU A 150 9.17 -6.77 2.34
C LEU A 150 8.67 -5.53 1.59
N GLY A 151 9.36 -4.40 1.72
CA GLY A 151 8.99 -3.12 1.08
C GLY A 151 9.09 -3.09 -0.45
N ASN A 152 9.68 -4.12 -1.05
CA ASN A 152 9.83 -4.26 -2.49
C ASN A 152 10.60 -3.09 -3.16
N GLY A 153 11.47 -2.40 -2.41
CA GLY A 153 12.25 -1.26 -2.87
C GLY A 153 11.50 0.09 -2.87
N ALA A 154 10.26 0.15 -2.38
CA ALA A 154 9.53 1.40 -2.28
C ALA A 154 10.20 2.35 -1.28
N LYS A 155 10.65 3.52 -1.77
CA LYS A 155 11.30 4.56 -0.96
C LYS A 155 10.44 4.99 0.24
N VAL A 156 9.13 5.18 0.03
CA VAL A 156 8.19 5.59 1.09
C VAL A 156 8.16 4.58 2.24
N HIS A 157 8.13 3.28 1.91
CA HIS A 157 8.15 2.22 2.91
C HIS A 157 9.49 2.16 3.65
N ALA A 158 10.59 2.26 2.91
CA ALA A 158 11.93 2.24 3.47
C ALA A 158 12.18 3.41 4.43
N ASP A 159 11.81 4.63 4.04
CA ASP A 159 11.93 5.83 4.88
C ASP A 159 11.08 5.71 6.16
N ALA A 160 9.88 5.13 6.06
CA ALA A 160 9.02 4.88 7.21
C ALA A 160 9.63 3.82 8.15
N CYS A 161 10.17 2.72 7.62
CA CYS A 161 10.82 1.67 8.43
C CYS A 161 12.11 2.20 9.10
N ALA A 162 12.91 2.98 8.39
CA ALA A 162 14.10 3.62 8.94
C ALA A 162 13.74 4.57 10.11
N SER A 163 12.71 5.39 9.93
CA SER A 163 12.27 6.32 10.98
C SER A 163 11.68 5.58 12.18
N ALA A 164 10.91 4.51 11.95
CA ALA A 164 10.31 3.71 13.00
C ALA A 164 11.33 2.87 13.78
N SER A 165 12.27 2.21 13.09
CA SER A 165 13.37 1.48 13.73
C SER A 165 14.19 2.42 14.61
N LEU A 166 14.55 3.59 14.10
CA LEU A 166 15.28 4.60 14.86
C LEU A 166 14.50 5.08 16.11
N HIS A 167 13.17 5.15 16.03
CA HIS A 167 12.36 5.47 17.19
C HIS A 167 12.48 4.39 18.27
N VAL A 168 12.38 3.11 17.88
CA VAL A 168 12.52 1.97 18.80
C VAL A 168 13.92 1.93 19.42
N VAL A 169 14.96 2.21 18.63
CA VAL A 169 16.35 2.35 19.12
C VAL A 169 16.47 3.42 20.20
N LYS A 170 15.88 4.59 19.99
CA LYS A 170 15.86 5.67 20.99
C LYS A 170 15.16 5.25 22.27
N VAL A 171 14.09 4.45 22.19
CA VAL A 171 13.40 3.90 23.36
C VAL A 171 14.30 2.93 24.12
N LEU A 172 14.90 1.95 23.44
CA LEU A 172 15.80 0.96 24.06
C LEU A 172 16.97 1.62 24.78
N ILE A 173 17.62 2.59 24.13
CA ILE A 173 18.79 3.29 24.70
C ILE A 173 18.36 4.29 25.80
N GLY A 174 17.15 4.84 25.70
CA GLY A 174 16.56 5.66 26.75
C GLY A 174 16.20 4.88 28.01
N LEU A 175 15.97 3.57 27.92
CA LEU A 175 15.77 2.68 29.07
C LEU A 175 17.10 2.29 29.72
N ASP A 176 18.05 1.82 28.91
CA ASP A 176 19.41 1.52 29.34
C ASP A 176 20.40 1.76 28.18
N LYS A 177 21.47 2.51 28.47
CA LYS A 177 22.54 2.77 27.50
C LYS A 177 23.29 1.50 27.11
N GLY A 178 23.31 0.48 27.96
CA GLY A 178 23.87 -0.85 27.66
C GLY A 178 23.23 -1.53 26.45
N ASN A 179 21.98 -1.19 26.13
CA ASN A 179 21.25 -1.76 24.99
C ASN A 179 21.85 -1.36 23.63
N TYR A 180 22.74 -0.37 23.56
CA TYR A 180 23.36 0.05 22.31
C TYR A 180 24.07 -1.12 21.59
N ALA A 181 24.75 -2.00 22.34
CA ALA A 181 25.44 -3.15 21.77
C ALA A 181 24.46 -4.09 21.04
N GLY A 182 23.36 -4.48 21.69
CA GLY A 182 22.35 -5.33 21.09
C GLY A 182 21.64 -4.67 19.90
N VAL A 183 21.47 -3.35 19.91
CA VAL A 183 20.92 -2.62 18.75
C VAL A 183 21.88 -2.75 17.57
N VAL A 184 23.17 -2.55 17.78
CA VAL A 184 24.19 -2.71 16.73
C VAL A 184 24.17 -4.12 16.18
N ASP A 185 24.02 -5.15 17.02
CA ASP A 185 23.95 -6.54 16.57
C ASP A 185 22.77 -6.80 15.62
N VAL A 186 21.58 -6.27 15.92
CA VAL A 186 20.39 -6.40 15.05
C VAL A 186 20.61 -5.72 13.70
N TYR A 187 21.18 -4.50 13.69
CA TYR A 187 21.51 -3.81 12.44
C TYR A 187 22.60 -4.54 11.65
N ALA A 188 23.63 -5.07 12.32
CA ALA A 188 24.71 -5.82 11.71
C ALA A 188 24.21 -7.13 11.10
N GLU A 189 23.31 -7.85 11.77
CA GLU A 189 22.64 -9.05 11.22
C GLU A 189 21.88 -8.72 9.94
N THR A 190 21.05 -7.68 9.98
CA THR A 190 20.29 -7.23 8.81
C THR A 190 21.21 -6.79 7.66
N GLN A 191 22.34 -6.15 7.98
CA GLN A 191 23.32 -5.71 6.99
C GLN A 191 24.08 -6.89 6.36
N LYS A 192 24.44 -7.90 7.16
CA LYS A 192 25.07 -9.14 6.66
C LYS A 192 24.16 -9.84 5.65
N GLU A 193 22.88 -9.98 5.98
CA GLU A 193 21.90 -10.59 5.07
C GLU A 193 21.70 -9.77 3.79
N TRP A 194 21.58 -8.44 3.93
CA TRP A 194 21.47 -7.54 2.78
C TRP A 194 22.69 -7.62 1.85
N PHE A 195 23.90 -7.73 2.42
CA PHE A 195 25.12 -7.86 1.64
C PHE A 195 25.23 -9.24 0.95
N ALA A 196 24.77 -10.31 1.61
CA ALA A 196 24.78 -11.66 1.06
C ALA A 196 23.77 -11.85 -0.08
N ASP A 197 22.60 -11.22 0.00
CA ASP A 197 21.54 -11.33 -1.01
C ASP A 197 21.61 -10.21 -2.07
N LYS A 198 22.16 -10.56 -3.24
CA LYS A 198 22.23 -9.65 -4.41
C LYS A 198 20.87 -9.20 -4.95
N LYS A 199 19.77 -9.89 -4.60
CA LYS A 199 18.40 -9.54 -5.01
C LYS A 199 17.64 -8.77 -3.93
N SER A 200 18.28 -8.48 -2.80
CA SER A 200 17.65 -7.79 -1.69
C SER A 200 17.14 -6.42 -2.13
N ARG A 201 15.85 -6.16 -1.87
CA ARG A 201 15.21 -4.87 -2.16
C ARG A 201 15.24 -3.93 -0.95
N LEU A 202 15.97 -4.31 0.10
CA LEU A 202 16.20 -3.48 1.27
C LEU A 202 16.97 -2.21 0.87
N GLN A 203 16.50 -1.07 1.32
CA GLN A 203 17.08 0.21 0.98
C GLN A 203 18.16 0.61 2.00
N PRO A 204 19.30 1.19 1.56
CA PRO A 204 20.39 1.60 2.46
C PRO A 204 19.99 2.63 3.53
N VAL A 205 18.87 3.34 3.33
CA VAL A 205 18.37 4.37 4.25
C VAL A 205 18.16 3.85 5.68
N LEU A 206 17.83 2.57 5.84
CA LEU A 206 17.70 1.93 7.15
C LEU A 206 19.02 2.04 7.95
N PHE A 207 20.15 1.73 7.29
CA PHE A 207 21.47 1.74 7.91
C PHE A 207 22.02 3.16 8.06
N THR A 208 21.88 3.99 7.02
CA THR A 208 22.46 5.35 7.04
C THR A 208 21.80 6.24 8.08
N GLN A 209 20.47 6.14 8.29
CA GLN A 209 19.80 6.89 9.35
C GLN A 209 20.26 6.48 10.74
N PHE A 210 20.43 5.18 10.99
CA PHE A 210 20.95 4.68 12.27
C PHE A 210 22.37 5.18 12.53
N GLN A 211 23.26 5.07 11.53
CA GLN A 211 24.64 5.52 11.66
C GLN A 211 24.74 7.04 11.90
N ASN A 212 23.98 7.84 11.13
CA ASN A 212 23.92 9.29 11.29
C ASN A 212 23.41 9.68 12.69
N TRP A 213 22.40 8.98 13.19
CA TRP A 213 21.92 9.21 14.56
C TRP A 213 22.96 8.80 15.60
N SER A 214 23.61 7.66 15.45
CA SER A 214 24.65 7.18 16.38
C SER A 214 25.80 8.19 16.50
N LEU A 215 26.26 8.76 15.37
CA LEU A 215 27.26 9.83 15.36
C LEU A 215 26.81 11.06 16.16
N ASN A 216 25.58 11.52 15.94
CA ASN A 216 25.02 12.67 16.65
C ASN A 216 24.82 12.39 18.14
N ALA A 217 24.32 11.20 18.50
CA ALA A 217 24.10 10.79 19.88
C ALA A 217 25.42 10.71 20.66
N ARG A 218 26.50 10.26 20.02
CA ARG A 218 27.85 10.28 20.59
C ARG A 218 28.36 11.70 20.85
N GLN A 219 28.05 12.65 19.97
CA GLN A 219 28.47 14.05 20.14
C GLN A 219 27.69 14.77 21.25
N GLN A 220 26.41 14.45 21.44
CA GLN A 220 25.57 15.04 22.51
C GLN A 220 25.81 14.44 23.90
N GLY A 221 26.50 13.29 23.96
CA GLY A 221 26.89 12.64 25.22
C GLY A 221 28.27 13.05 25.75
N LYS A 222 28.97 13.98 25.08
CA LYS A 222 30.14 14.69 25.58
C LYS A 222 29.71 16.04 26.13
#